data_AF-A0A1I8GY85-F1
#
_entry.id   AF-A0A1I8GY85-F1
#
_cell.length_a   1.000
_cell.length_b   1.000
_cell.length_c   1.000
_cell.angle_alpha   90.00
_cell.angle_beta   90.00
_cell.angle_gamma   90.00
#
_symmetry.space_group_name_H-M   'P 1'
#
loop_
_entity.id
_entity.type
_entity.pdbx_description
1 polymer ?
#
loop_
_entity_poly.entity_id
_entity_poly.type
_entity_poly.pdbx_seq_one_letter_code
_entity_poly.pdbx_strand_id
1 'polypeptide(L)'
;MRDLDQSRLIKNDFILAPADLVTNANLAELLAEHKRRRVKDANCLLTLVMRSTTGGFNASALMQAQERSFIAVSNADTGCLRMLSPAAMDKLGRIRLERAALLSCGRSRLWTGLIDLGLAVCSVHVPPRFTDEFDYRSLDDLVRGVLEHEEILGHTVSLHVLGGQEYACRVSNMNLYALVTRHLLDNWVYPMTPASMSGSRAATEHQVRQRNVYVSRLASVHRSARLEKSVLIGPGAQVGSGCHLVNCVIGSNCRVGDRTRLSDCYLWPGAVVSSDCNISRSLLCHNSTVLDDSQLTDRCVLTHGVRVGPSVVLTNCRLIVRSGRSEDSASTDEEVKQQLGKDSNAAVYKSAYSDRRDEAGDSDADSGPENDEDSVELEIWQTTLMADNVEYLSSESDSSSEAGNEVPPAEVGEDHFKRELLDVLQRAEQDKHPVDTMVVEINSIKHAFCVHIDRLKAILAYTILLYPLLKCEKDDESEDCQVEITPAEHFSQVKDCLENWKPLLKHYFNGFSSQDESLIFLRSFEDACCDRPQPLMKCALVLLRYFYDTDLCEEAAILSWNSEEGSHPNAGELRQCVARMIQWLQEASEESD
;
A
#
# COMPACT_ATOMS: atom_id res chain seq x y z
N MET A 1 7.36 15.16 -13.88
CA MET A 1 8.83 15.28 -13.97
C MET A 1 9.37 14.80 -15.31
N ARG A 2 8.97 13.62 -15.80
CA ARG A 2 9.35 13.10 -17.12
C ARG A 2 9.06 14.07 -18.27
N ASP A 3 7.87 14.65 -18.31
CA ASP A 3 7.51 15.65 -19.33
C ASP A 3 8.39 16.92 -19.26
N LEU A 4 8.80 17.31 -18.06
CA LEU A 4 9.70 18.45 -17.86
C LEU A 4 11.10 18.16 -18.43
N ASP A 5 11.59 16.93 -18.30
CA ASP A 5 12.84 16.49 -18.90
C ASP A 5 12.77 16.48 -20.43
N GLN A 6 11.70 15.90 -20.99
CA GLN A 6 11.45 15.90 -22.44
C GLN A 6 11.40 17.32 -23.03
N SER A 7 10.80 18.25 -22.30
CA SER A 7 10.70 19.66 -22.71
C SER A 7 12.02 20.44 -22.59
N ARG A 8 13.02 19.93 -21.86
CA ARG A 8 14.33 20.57 -21.60
C ARG A 8 14.24 22.03 -21.14
N LEU A 9 13.16 22.38 -20.43
CA LEU A 9 12.92 23.75 -19.97
C LEU A 9 13.85 24.16 -18.81
N ILE A 10 14.29 23.18 -18.01
CA ILE A 10 15.10 23.40 -16.81
C ILE A 10 16.59 23.39 -17.17
N LYS A 11 17.27 24.52 -16.95
CA LYS A 11 18.72 24.68 -17.24
C LYS A 11 19.59 24.86 -16.00
N ASN A 12 18.99 25.26 -14.89
CA ASN A 12 19.67 25.57 -13.63
C ASN A 12 18.93 24.88 -12.47
N ASP A 13 19.55 24.86 -11.29
CA ASP A 13 18.92 24.42 -10.06
C ASP A 13 17.58 25.13 -9.86
N PHE A 14 16.56 24.34 -9.51
CA PHE A 14 15.18 24.80 -9.43
C PHE A 14 14.56 24.37 -8.10
N ILE A 15 13.48 25.04 -7.73
CA ILE A 15 12.70 24.72 -6.53
C ILE A 15 11.49 23.92 -6.98
N LEU A 16 11.34 22.74 -6.39
CA LEU A 16 10.15 21.93 -6.49
C LEU A 16 9.26 22.23 -5.27
N ALA A 17 8.10 22.83 -5.52
CA ALA A 17 7.13 23.15 -4.48
C ALA A 17 5.73 22.68 -4.92
N PRO A 18 4.95 22.05 -4.03
CA PRO A 18 3.58 21.68 -4.34
C PRO A 18 2.70 22.93 -4.33
N ALA A 19 1.61 22.90 -5.10
CA ALA A 19 0.69 24.03 -5.21
C ALA A 19 0.01 24.39 -3.87
N ASP A 20 -0.12 23.43 -2.97
CA ASP A 20 -0.86 23.54 -1.71
C ASP A 20 0.03 23.92 -0.51
N LEU A 21 1.26 24.41 -0.77
CA LEU A 21 2.21 24.83 0.25
C LEU A 21 1.97 26.28 0.68
N VAL A 22 1.82 26.50 1.99
CA VAL A 22 1.80 27.84 2.60
C VAL A 22 3.09 28.02 3.39
N THR A 23 3.93 28.97 2.96
CA THR A 23 5.23 29.23 3.61
C THR A 23 5.59 30.72 3.60
N ASN A 24 6.27 31.18 4.65
CA ASN A 24 6.98 32.46 4.70
C ASN A 24 8.51 32.31 4.71
N ALA A 25 9.02 31.09 4.55
CA ALA A 25 10.45 30.81 4.56
C ALA A 25 11.17 31.49 3.39
N ASN A 26 12.42 31.91 3.61
CA ASN A 26 13.20 32.59 2.59
C ASN A 26 13.75 31.60 1.55
N LEU A 27 12.98 31.38 0.47
CA LEU A 27 13.36 30.47 -0.61
C LEU A 27 14.69 30.84 -1.29
N ALA A 28 15.06 32.13 -1.31
CA ALA A 28 16.33 32.57 -1.90
C ALA A 28 17.54 32.12 -1.06
N GLU A 29 17.39 32.11 0.27
CA GLU A 29 18.43 31.62 1.18
C GLU A 29 18.59 30.10 1.07
N LEU A 30 17.47 29.37 0.95
CA LEU A 30 17.48 27.92 0.71
C LEU A 30 18.20 27.56 -0.59
N LEU A 31 17.93 28.29 -1.67
CA LEU A 31 18.61 28.08 -2.96
C LEU A 31 20.11 28.41 -2.87
N ALA A 32 20.47 29.50 -2.17
CA ALA A 32 21.87 29.87 -1.99
C ALA A 32 22.64 28.86 -1.12
N GLU A 33 22.00 28.29 -0.10
CA GLU A 33 22.55 27.21 0.70
C GLU A 33 22.74 25.93 -0.12
N HIS A 34 21.75 25.53 -0.93
CA HIS A 34 21.89 24.39 -1.84
C HIS A 34 23.07 24.57 -2.82
N LYS A 35 23.20 25.76 -3.42
CA LYS A 35 24.33 26.08 -4.30
C LYS A 35 25.68 25.99 -3.57
N ARG A 36 25.77 26.47 -2.33
CA ARG A 36 26.98 26.33 -1.49
C ARG A 36 27.31 24.87 -1.20
N ARG A 37 26.29 24.03 -0.97
CA ARG A 37 26.47 22.58 -0.78
C ARG A 37 26.96 21.92 -2.06
N ARG A 38 26.40 22.27 -3.22
CA ARG A 38 26.85 21.75 -4.52
C ARG A 38 28.30 22.11 -4.87
N VAL A 39 28.79 23.27 -4.43
CA VAL A 39 30.20 23.64 -4.61
C VAL A 39 31.13 22.76 -3.75
N LYS A 40 30.67 22.32 -2.58
CA LYS A 40 31.44 21.41 -1.70
C LYS A 40 31.32 19.95 -2.14
N ASP A 41 30.11 19.55 -2.54
CA ASP A 41 29.76 18.21 -2.99
C ASP A 41 29.01 18.31 -4.32
N ALA A 42 29.73 18.03 -5.41
CA ALA A 42 29.16 18.07 -6.76
C ALA A 42 28.04 17.03 -6.96
N ASN A 43 28.00 15.99 -6.12
CA ASN A 43 27.04 14.90 -6.20
C ASN A 43 25.76 15.18 -5.40
N CYS A 44 25.63 16.34 -4.76
CA CYS A 44 24.40 16.73 -4.09
C CYS A 44 23.27 16.92 -5.11
N LEU A 45 22.36 15.95 -5.13
CA LEU A 45 21.27 15.88 -6.10
C LEU A 45 20.10 16.77 -5.68
N LEU A 46 19.73 16.70 -4.40
CA LEU A 46 18.56 17.40 -3.88
C LEU A 46 18.76 17.82 -2.42
N THR A 47 18.09 18.90 -2.02
CA THR A 47 17.98 19.33 -0.63
C THR A 47 16.52 19.35 -0.21
N LEU A 48 16.16 18.45 0.71
CA LEU A 48 14.83 18.35 1.30
C LEU A 48 14.66 19.40 2.38
N VAL A 49 13.55 20.13 2.32
CA VAL A 49 13.21 21.14 3.31
C VAL A 49 12.10 20.56 4.20
N MET A 50 12.45 20.31 5.45
CA MET A 50 11.52 19.73 6.45
C MET A 50 11.33 20.68 7.62
N ARG A 51 10.25 20.47 8.35
CA ARG A 51 9.95 21.24 9.57
C ARG A 51 10.05 20.33 10.80
N SER A 52 10.71 20.80 11.85
CA SER A 52 10.67 20.11 13.14
C SER A 52 9.37 20.38 13.87
N THR A 53 8.72 19.34 14.39
CA THR A 53 7.64 19.46 15.37
C THR A 53 8.17 19.65 16.78
N THR A 54 9.43 19.36 17.06
CA THR A 54 9.99 19.52 18.40
C THR A 54 10.51 20.95 18.59
N GLY A 55 9.97 21.67 19.58
CA GLY A 55 10.45 23.01 19.98
C GLY A 55 9.78 24.22 19.31
N GLY A 56 8.74 24.02 18.48
CA GLY A 56 7.95 25.11 17.90
C GLY A 56 6.67 25.41 18.68
N PHE A 57 6.25 26.68 18.76
CA PHE A 57 4.87 27.00 19.13
C PHE A 57 3.94 26.29 18.12
N ASN A 58 2.91 25.57 18.57
CA ASN A 58 1.98 24.72 17.78
C ASN A 58 2.47 23.35 17.29
N ALA A 59 3.65 22.92 17.75
CA ALA A 59 4.16 21.56 17.62
C ALA A 59 3.10 20.45 17.77
N SER A 60 2.35 20.49 18.88
CA SER A 60 1.36 19.47 19.23
C SER A 60 0.13 19.49 18.33
N ALA A 61 -0.30 20.66 17.85
CA ALA A 61 -1.47 20.77 16.98
C ALA A 61 -1.14 20.33 15.55
N LEU A 62 0.05 20.66 15.05
CA LEU A 62 0.55 20.18 13.77
C LEU A 62 0.80 18.67 13.78
N MET A 63 1.39 18.15 14.87
CA MET A 63 1.62 16.71 15.04
C MET A 63 0.32 15.90 15.17
N GLN A 64 -0.74 16.48 15.75
CA GLN A 64 -2.06 15.84 15.80
C GLN A 64 -2.84 15.94 14.49
N ALA A 65 -2.57 16.97 13.68
CA ALA A 65 -3.26 17.20 12.41
C ALA A 65 -2.58 16.54 11.21
N GLN A 66 -1.30 16.16 11.33
CA GLN A 66 -0.56 15.41 10.32
C GLN A 66 -0.40 13.95 10.71
N GLU A 67 -0.63 13.06 9.73
CA GLU A 67 -0.60 11.60 9.93
C GLU A 67 0.81 11.02 9.88
N ARG A 68 1.71 11.63 9.11
CA ARG A 68 3.07 11.12 8.86
C ARG A 68 4.10 12.07 9.46
N SER A 69 4.71 11.66 10.56
CA SER A 69 5.99 12.23 10.99
C SER A 69 7.12 11.38 10.45
N PHE A 70 8.28 11.97 10.23
CA PHE A 70 9.47 11.30 9.72
C PHE A 70 10.58 11.31 10.77
N ILE A 71 11.39 10.25 10.71
CA ILE A 71 12.63 10.12 11.46
C ILE A 71 13.75 10.17 10.45
N ALA A 72 14.70 11.08 10.67
CA ALA A 72 15.83 11.27 9.78
C ALA A 72 17.16 11.17 10.54
N VAL A 73 18.13 10.51 9.92
CA VAL A 73 19.53 10.54 10.35
C VAL A 73 20.30 11.36 9.33
N SER A 74 20.88 12.47 9.79
CA SER A 74 21.72 13.33 8.96
C SER A 74 23.12 13.45 9.54
N ASN A 75 24.12 13.61 8.69
CA ASN A 75 25.45 14.03 9.11
C ASN A 75 25.38 15.46 9.68
N ALA A 76 25.92 15.68 10.88
CA ALA A 76 25.86 16.96 11.56
C ALA A 76 26.65 18.08 10.84
N ASP A 77 27.69 17.73 10.10
CA ASP A 77 28.63 18.69 9.50
C ASP A 77 28.26 19.01 8.04
N THR A 78 27.81 18.01 7.28
CA THR A 78 27.43 18.19 5.87
C THR A 78 25.93 18.38 5.66
N GLY A 79 25.11 17.94 6.62
CA GLY A 79 23.65 17.89 6.47
C GLY A 79 23.17 16.80 5.50
N CYS A 80 24.06 15.92 5.03
CA CYS A 80 23.68 14.80 4.16
C CYS A 80 22.78 13.83 4.92
N LEU A 81 21.62 13.54 4.35
CA LEU A 81 20.65 12.57 4.81
C LEU A 81 21.16 11.17 4.49
N ARG A 82 21.09 10.27 5.46
CA ARG A 82 21.50 8.86 5.31
C ARG A 82 20.35 7.89 5.52
N MET A 83 19.34 8.31 6.25
CA MET A 83 18.14 7.53 6.49
C MET A 83 16.98 8.49 6.61
N LEU A 84 15.90 8.17 5.91
CA LEU A 84 14.60 8.79 6.07
C LEU A 84 13.57 7.66 6.16
N SER A 85 12.94 7.54 7.31
CA SER A 85 11.88 6.56 7.51
C SER A 85 10.64 7.28 8.04
N PRO A 86 9.43 6.92 7.57
CA PRO A 86 8.21 7.27 8.27
C PRO A 86 8.33 6.84 9.73
N ALA A 87 7.88 7.68 10.65
CA ALA A 87 7.82 7.35 12.07
C ALA A 87 6.69 6.35 12.33
N ALA A 88 6.84 5.13 11.83
CA ALA A 88 6.06 3.99 12.26
C ALA A 88 6.65 3.53 13.59
N MET A 89 5.92 3.78 14.68
CA MET A 89 6.22 3.08 15.93
C MET A 89 5.71 1.65 15.79
N ASP A 90 6.60 0.67 15.98
CA ASP A 90 6.18 -0.72 16.20
C ASP A 90 5.15 -0.75 17.37
N LYS A 91 4.31 -1.80 17.47
CA LYS A 91 3.35 -1.99 18.60
C LYS A 91 4.01 -1.84 20.00
N LEU A 92 5.35 -1.94 20.08
CA LEU A 92 6.20 -1.76 21.25
C LEU A 92 6.84 -0.37 21.41
N GLY A 93 6.53 0.61 20.56
CA GLY A 93 7.09 1.97 20.63
C GLY A 93 8.58 2.07 20.28
N ARG A 94 9.13 1.11 19.53
CA ARG A 94 10.55 1.08 19.13
C ARG A 94 10.74 1.74 17.77
N ILE A 95 11.90 2.37 17.58
CA ILE A 95 12.35 2.94 16.31
C ILE A 95 13.47 2.06 15.77
N ARG A 96 13.31 1.56 14.55
CA ARG A 96 14.36 0.80 13.85
C ARG A 96 15.26 1.80 13.12
N LEU A 97 16.56 1.70 13.36
CA LEU A 97 17.58 2.53 12.70
C LEU A 97 18.57 1.62 11.98
N GLU A 98 18.88 1.95 10.73
CA GLU A 98 19.86 1.19 9.97
C GLU A 98 21.27 1.45 10.46
N ARG A 99 22.00 0.37 10.72
CA ARG A 99 23.38 0.44 11.21
C ARG A 99 24.31 1.09 10.17
N ALA A 100 24.09 0.84 8.88
CA ALA A 100 24.88 1.42 7.78
C ALA A 100 24.80 2.95 7.76
N ALA A 101 23.60 3.51 7.96
CA ALA A 101 23.38 4.95 8.03
C ALA A 101 24.10 5.62 9.22
N LEU A 102 24.27 4.90 10.34
CA LEU A 102 24.99 5.40 11.51
C LEU A 102 26.51 5.30 11.37
N LEU A 103 27.02 4.24 10.73
CA LEU A 103 28.45 3.98 10.58
C LEU A 103 29.11 4.86 9.50
N SER A 104 28.36 5.24 8.46
CA SER A 104 28.86 6.10 7.37
C SER A 104 29.15 7.54 7.82
N CYS A 105 28.63 7.96 8.98
CA CYS A 105 28.79 9.31 9.50
C CYS A 105 29.71 9.34 10.73
N GLY A 106 30.74 10.18 10.70
CA GLY A 106 31.56 10.43 11.90
C GLY A 106 30.76 11.06 13.04
N ARG A 107 29.82 11.97 12.71
CA ARG A 107 28.89 12.59 13.66
C ARG A 107 27.47 12.59 13.12
N SER A 108 26.65 11.67 13.62
CA SER A 108 25.24 11.54 13.25
C SER A 108 24.34 12.40 14.13
N ARG A 109 23.37 13.09 13.53
CA ARG A 109 22.28 13.77 14.21
C ARG A 109 20.97 13.07 13.86
N LEU A 110 20.28 12.60 14.90
CA LEU A 110 18.95 12.01 14.80
C LEU A 110 17.90 13.12 14.97
N TRP A 111 16.98 13.20 14.02
CA TRP A 111 15.83 14.08 14.06
C TRP A 111 14.57 13.24 14.30
N THR A 112 13.75 13.66 15.25
CA THR A 112 12.45 13.05 15.53
C THR A 112 11.34 14.08 15.33
N GLY A 113 10.21 13.62 14.80
CA GLY A 113 9.07 14.49 14.55
C GLY A 113 9.32 15.49 13.41
N LEU A 114 9.94 15.05 12.31
CA LEU A 114 10.01 15.88 11.12
C LEU A 114 8.69 15.80 10.34
N ILE A 115 8.27 16.93 9.80
CA ILE A 115 7.15 17.05 8.87
C ILE A 115 7.73 17.27 7.48
N ASP A 116 7.30 16.43 6.53
CA ASP A 116 7.56 16.67 5.13
C ASP A 116 6.60 17.74 4.58
N LEU A 117 7.17 18.66 3.81
CA LEU A 117 6.48 19.78 3.19
C LEU A 117 6.28 19.54 1.68
N GLY A 118 6.91 18.52 1.11
CA GLY A 118 7.05 18.35 -0.34
C GLY A 118 7.89 19.44 -1.00
N LEU A 119 8.56 20.29 -0.22
CA LEU A 119 9.42 21.36 -0.69
C LEU A 119 10.86 20.84 -0.82
N ALA A 120 11.40 20.88 -2.04
CA ALA A 120 12.77 20.48 -2.30
C ALA A 120 13.46 21.47 -3.23
N VAL A 121 14.77 21.66 -3.02
CA VAL A 121 15.64 22.31 -4.00
C VAL A 121 16.33 21.21 -4.78
N CYS A 122 16.08 21.17 -6.09
CA CYS A 122 16.52 20.10 -6.97
C CYS A 122 17.59 20.59 -7.93
N SER A 123 18.56 19.71 -8.18
CA SER A 123 19.52 19.86 -9.27
C SER A 123 18.88 19.48 -10.62
N VAL A 124 19.49 19.95 -11.71
CA VAL A 124 19.10 19.62 -13.10
C VAL A 124 19.19 18.12 -13.39
N HIS A 125 19.89 17.35 -12.56
CA HIS A 125 20.01 15.89 -12.69
C HIS A 125 18.79 15.12 -12.16
N VAL A 126 17.84 15.77 -11.49
CA VAL A 126 16.64 15.11 -10.93
C VAL A 126 15.66 14.65 -12.02
N PRO A 127 15.24 15.48 -13.00
CA PRO A 127 14.29 15.04 -14.02
C PRO A 127 14.74 13.82 -14.84
N PRO A 128 16.00 13.70 -15.29
CA PRO A 128 16.47 12.49 -15.98
C PRO A 128 16.35 11.22 -15.15
N ARG A 129 16.53 11.29 -13.82
CA ARG A 129 16.36 10.12 -12.93
C ARG A 129 14.95 9.57 -12.93
N PHE A 130 13.95 10.45 -13.01
CA PHE A 130 12.56 10.01 -13.17
C PHE A 130 12.30 9.38 -14.55
N THR A 131 13.09 9.73 -15.57
CA THR A 131 12.98 9.14 -16.91
C THR A 131 13.66 7.77 -16.96
N ASP A 132 14.82 7.63 -16.32
CA ASP A 132 15.60 6.39 -16.28
C ASP A 132 14.92 5.32 -15.41
N GLU A 133 14.33 5.73 -14.27
CA GLU A 133 13.70 4.82 -13.32
C GLU A 133 12.16 4.96 -13.38
N PHE A 134 11.51 3.97 -13.99
CA PHE A 134 10.08 4.00 -14.26
C PHE A 134 9.23 3.88 -12.98
N ASP A 135 9.79 3.32 -11.91
CA ASP A 135 9.05 3.04 -10.68
C ASP A 135 8.88 4.29 -9.79
N TYR A 136 9.67 5.34 -10.02
CA TYR A 136 9.54 6.58 -9.25
C TYR A 136 8.27 7.35 -9.62
N ARG A 137 7.28 7.32 -8.72
CA ARG A 137 6.03 8.07 -8.82
C ARG A 137 6.08 9.37 -8.02
N SER A 138 6.65 9.33 -6.81
CA SER A 138 6.69 10.45 -5.88
C SER A 138 8.12 10.92 -5.58
N LEU A 139 8.23 12.08 -4.92
CA LEU A 139 9.52 12.57 -4.41
C LEU A 139 10.07 11.64 -3.32
N ASP A 140 9.19 11.03 -2.53
CA ASP A 140 9.57 10.10 -1.45
C ASP A 140 10.23 8.85 -2.02
N ASP A 141 9.74 8.34 -3.15
CA ASP A 141 10.32 7.18 -3.84
C ASP A 141 11.71 7.50 -4.38
N LEU A 142 11.89 8.69 -4.97
CA LEU A 142 13.21 9.15 -5.41
C LEU A 142 14.17 9.25 -4.22
N VAL A 143 13.74 9.82 -3.09
CA VAL A 143 14.60 9.95 -1.92
C VAL A 143 14.97 8.58 -1.37
N ARG A 144 14.02 7.64 -1.30
CA ARG A 144 14.27 6.27 -0.86
C ARG A 144 15.26 5.57 -1.78
N GLY A 145 15.01 5.59 -3.10
CA GLY A 145 15.90 4.95 -4.07
C GLY A 145 17.30 5.56 -4.12
N VAL A 146 17.44 6.88 -3.96
CA VAL A 146 18.76 7.54 -3.88
C VAL A 146 19.51 7.16 -2.59
N LEU A 147 18.81 6.94 -1.48
CA LEU A 147 19.42 6.50 -0.23
C LEU A 147 19.84 5.02 -0.29
N GLU A 148 19.03 4.16 -0.92
CA GLU A 148 19.35 2.73 -1.10
C GLU A 148 20.49 2.51 -2.11
N HIS A 149 20.52 3.29 -3.19
CA HIS A 149 21.52 3.15 -4.26
C HIS A 149 22.69 4.15 -4.15
N GLU A 150 22.95 4.68 -2.95
CA GLU A 150 24.04 5.65 -2.74
C GLU A 150 25.41 5.06 -3.13
N GLU A 151 25.65 3.78 -2.88
CA GLU A 151 26.92 3.11 -3.20
C GLU A 151 27.20 3.03 -4.71
N ILE A 152 26.15 2.95 -5.53
CA ILE A 152 26.26 2.73 -6.98
C ILE A 152 26.34 4.08 -7.71
N LEU A 153 25.46 5.01 -7.33
CA LEU A 153 25.28 6.29 -8.03
C LEU A 153 26.10 7.43 -7.40
N GLY A 154 26.47 7.30 -6.12
CA GLY A 154 27.23 8.30 -5.37
C GLY A 154 26.51 9.63 -5.18
N HIS A 155 25.21 9.71 -5.48
CA HIS A 155 24.40 10.92 -5.34
C HIS A 155 23.94 11.09 -3.89
N THR A 156 24.07 12.30 -3.36
CA THR A 156 23.73 12.59 -1.98
C THR A 156 22.47 13.44 -1.88
N VAL A 157 21.63 13.11 -0.91
CA VAL A 157 20.49 13.94 -0.51
C VAL A 157 20.90 14.74 0.72
N SER A 158 20.61 16.05 0.74
CA SER A 158 20.84 16.89 1.91
C SER A 158 19.52 17.24 2.60
N LEU A 159 19.55 17.34 3.93
CA LEU A 159 18.42 17.80 4.74
C LEU A 159 18.63 19.27 5.15
N HIS A 160 17.57 20.06 5.08
CA HIS A 160 17.51 21.39 5.67
C HIS A 160 16.26 21.48 6.55
N VAL A 161 16.46 21.68 7.85
CA VAL A 161 15.35 21.85 8.80
C VAL A 161 15.11 23.34 8.99
N LEU A 162 13.88 23.79 8.73
CA LEU A 162 13.49 25.19 8.88
C LEU A 162 13.64 25.67 10.33
N GLY A 163 14.04 26.93 10.48
CA GLY A 163 14.16 27.56 11.80
C GLY A 163 12.79 27.81 12.44
N GLY A 164 12.76 27.93 13.78
CA GLY A 164 11.50 28.13 14.52
C GLY A 164 10.77 29.46 14.24
N GLN A 165 11.41 30.40 13.54
CA GLN A 165 10.81 31.68 13.13
C GLN A 165 10.10 31.59 11.76
N GLU A 166 10.39 30.53 10.99
CA GLU A 166 9.81 30.32 9.68
C GLU A 166 8.62 29.36 9.77
N TYR A 167 7.54 29.73 9.13
CA TYR A 167 6.34 28.96 8.97
C TYR A 167 6.33 28.32 7.59
N ALA A 168 6.22 27.00 7.55
CA ALA A 168 5.85 26.25 6.36
C ALA A 168 4.92 25.11 6.76
N CYS A 169 3.88 24.88 5.95
CA CYS A 169 2.96 23.76 6.10
C CYS A 169 2.30 23.47 4.75
N ARG A 170 2.24 22.18 4.38
CA ARG A 170 1.48 21.69 3.22
C ARG A 170 0.09 21.28 3.67
N VAL A 171 -0.93 21.71 2.94
CA VAL A 171 -2.32 21.35 3.21
C VAL A 171 -2.64 20.04 2.48
N SER A 172 -2.62 18.91 3.18
CA SER A 172 -3.09 17.62 2.65
C SER A 172 -4.51 17.27 3.10
N ASN A 173 -4.84 17.62 4.35
CA ASN A 173 -6.05 17.16 5.03
C ASN A 173 -6.92 18.36 5.44
N MET A 174 -8.23 18.14 5.65
CA MET A 174 -9.13 19.22 6.10
C MET A 174 -8.74 19.77 7.48
N ASN A 175 -8.22 18.92 8.37
CA ASN A 175 -7.71 19.35 9.67
C ASN A 175 -6.54 20.32 9.52
N LEU A 176 -5.64 20.06 8.56
CA LEU A 176 -4.55 20.96 8.22
C LEU A 176 -5.06 22.22 7.53
N TYR A 177 -6.06 22.12 6.67
CA TYR A 177 -6.70 23.29 6.07
C TYR A 177 -7.25 24.23 7.15
N ALA A 178 -7.99 23.69 8.13
CA ALA A 178 -8.51 24.44 9.26
C ALA A 178 -7.39 25.06 10.11
N LEU A 179 -6.35 24.28 10.42
CA LEU A 179 -5.22 24.72 11.21
C LEU A 179 -4.40 25.82 10.51
N VAL A 180 -4.05 25.63 9.24
CA VAL A 180 -3.30 26.60 8.42
C VAL A 180 -4.11 27.88 8.27
N THR A 181 -5.42 27.79 8.07
CA THR A 181 -6.29 28.97 8.00
C THR A 181 -6.30 29.74 9.31
N ARG A 182 -6.37 29.04 10.45
CA ARG A 182 -6.24 29.67 11.76
C ARG A 182 -4.88 30.34 11.95
N HIS A 183 -3.80 29.67 11.59
CA HIS A 183 -2.45 30.23 11.64
C HIS A 183 -2.31 31.48 10.76
N LEU A 184 -2.94 31.50 9.60
CA LEU A 184 -2.98 32.66 8.71
C LEU A 184 -3.69 33.85 9.38
N LEU A 185 -4.85 33.62 10.01
CA LEU A 185 -5.62 34.64 10.73
C LEU A 185 -4.92 35.13 12.00
N ASP A 186 -4.19 34.25 12.67
CA ASP A 186 -3.37 34.58 13.84
C ASP A 186 -2.03 35.25 13.47
N ASN A 187 -1.80 35.53 12.18
CA ASN A 187 -0.61 36.18 11.61
C ASN A 187 0.70 35.40 11.79
N TRP A 188 0.65 34.07 11.87
CA TRP A 188 1.84 33.22 11.96
C TRP A 188 2.65 33.21 10.67
N VAL A 189 1.98 33.43 9.53
CA VAL A 189 2.59 33.45 8.19
C VAL A 189 2.99 34.87 7.77
N TYR A 190 3.29 35.75 8.73
CA TYR A 190 3.73 37.11 8.41
C TYR A 190 4.96 37.09 7.48
N PRO A 191 5.02 37.86 6.39
CA PRO A 191 4.15 39.00 6.02
C PRO A 191 2.90 38.67 5.18
N MET A 192 2.64 37.39 4.85
CA MET A 192 1.48 36.96 4.06
C MET A 192 0.21 36.88 4.92
N THR A 193 -0.31 38.03 5.33
CA THR A 193 -1.55 38.14 6.10
C THR A 193 -2.68 38.69 5.23
N PRO A 194 -3.96 38.42 5.54
CA PRO A 194 -5.08 38.96 4.76
C PRO A 194 -5.07 40.49 4.63
N ALA A 195 -4.52 41.19 5.62
CA ALA A 195 -4.34 42.64 5.59
C ALA A 195 -3.24 43.08 4.59
N SER A 196 -2.12 42.33 4.54
CA SER A 196 -0.97 42.61 3.68
C SER A 196 -1.22 42.22 2.21
N MET A 197 -1.98 41.14 1.98
CA MET A 197 -2.31 40.64 0.64
C MET A 197 -3.35 41.48 -0.10
N SER A 198 -3.92 42.50 0.54
CA SER A 198 -4.92 43.39 -0.05
C SER A 198 -4.38 44.36 -1.12
N GLY A 199 -3.09 44.28 -1.47
CA GLY A 199 -2.34 45.28 -2.23
C GLY A 199 -2.56 45.36 -3.75
N SER A 200 -3.72 45.00 -4.32
CA SER A 200 -3.94 45.24 -5.77
C SER A 200 -5.40 45.45 -6.20
N ARG A 201 -6.40 45.10 -5.39
CA ARG A 201 -7.82 45.32 -5.72
C ARG A 201 -8.54 45.99 -4.56
N ALA A 202 -9.12 47.17 -4.80
CA ALA A 202 -9.89 47.92 -3.81
C ALA A 202 -11.05 47.12 -3.16
N ALA A 203 -11.51 46.04 -3.82
CA ALA A 203 -12.54 45.14 -3.32
C ALA A 203 -12.09 44.21 -2.17
N THR A 204 -10.78 44.02 -1.96
CA THR A 204 -10.23 43.13 -0.91
C THR A 204 -9.71 43.89 0.30
N GLU A 205 -9.93 45.21 0.40
CA GLU A 205 -9.50 45.99 1.54
C GLU A 205 -10.22 45.55 2.83
N HIS A 206 -9.47 44.86 3.68
CA HIS A 206 -9.91 44.41 4.99
C HIS A 206 -9.52 45.42 6.07
N GLN A 207 -10.51 45.92 6.82
CA GLN A 207 -10.27 46.63 8.07
C GLN A 207 -9.97 45.63 9.17
N VAL A 208 -8.81 45.78 9.80
CA VAL A 208 -8.43 44.97 10.96
C VAL A 208 -9.05 45.58 12.22
N ARG A 209 -9.83 44.78 12.95
CA ARG A 209 -10.38 45.08 14.27
C ARG A 209 -9.61 44.31 15.35
N GLN A 210 -9.91 44.61 16.62
CA GLN A 210 -9.32 43.89 17.76
C GLN A 210 -9.62 42.38 17.68
N ARG A 211 -8.71 41.55 18.24
CA ARG A 211 -8.81 40.08 18.28
C ARG A 211 -8.75 39.38 16.91
N ASN A 212 -7.89 39.86 16.00
CA ASN A 212 -7.66 39.28 14.66
C ASN A 212 -8.95 39.18 13.81
N VAL A 213 -9.82 40.19 13.91
CA VAL A 213 -11.05 40.24 13.12
C VAL A 213 -10.83 41.09 11.87
N TYR A 214 -11.02 40.51 10.71
CA TYR A 214 -10.82 41.13 9.40
C TYR A 214 -12.17 41.35 8.72
N VAL A 215 -12.56 42.59 8.49
CA VAL A 215 -13.86 42.93 7.88
C VAL A 215 -13.62 43.69 6.58
N SER A 216 -14.09 43.15 5.46
CA SER A 216 -14.07 43.88 4.18
C SER A 216 -14.96 45.12 4.23
N ARG A 217 -14.58 46.20 3.55
CA ARG A 217 -15.37 47.45 3.47
C ARG A 217 -16.74 47.27 2.81
N LEU A 218 -16.88 46.29 1.91
CA LEU A 218 -18.13 46.01 1.21
C LEU A 218 -19.06 45.07 2.00
N ALA A 219 -18.64 44.61 3.17
CA ALA A 219 -19.45 43.74 4.00
C ALA A 219 -20.42 44.56 4.87
N SER A 220 -21.64 44.06 5.01
CA SER A 220 -22.64 44.61 5.92
C SER A 220 -22.77 43.70 7.14
N VAL A 221 -22.42 44.22 8.32
CA VAL A 221 -22.47 43.48 9.59
C VAL A 221 -23.42 44.21 10.52
N HIS A 222 -24.44 43.49 11.02
CA HIS A 222 -25.41 44.08 11.95
C HIS A 222 -24.75 44.47 13.29
N ARG A 223 -25.21 45.56 13.91
CA ARG A 223 -24.62 46.13 15.14
C ARG A 223 -24.65 45.17 16.35
N SER A 224 -25.62 44.28 16.39
CA SER A 224 -25.78 43.30 17.48
C SER A 224 -24.91 42.04 17.31
N ALA A 225 -24.27 41.84 16.15
CA ALA A 225 -23.48 40.65 15.89
C ALA A 225 -22.21 40.65 16.75
N ARG A 226 -21.92 39.52 17.39
CA ARG A 226 -20.74 39.31 18.23
C ARG A 226 -19.68 38.54 17.45
N LEU A 227 -18.60 39.24 17.10
CA LEU A 227 -17.44 38.66 16.42
C LEU A 227 -16.35 38.40 17.46
N GLU A 228 -15.96 37.15 17.66
CA GLU A 228 -14.96 36.78 18.66
C GLU A 228 -13.86 35.92 18.06
N LYS A 229 -12.60 36.37 18.16
CA LYS A 229 -11.38 35.63 17.81
C LYS A 229 -11.31 35.17 16.33
N SER A 230 -10.35 35.73 15.59
CA SER A 230 -9.91 35.19 14.29
C SER A 230 -11.06 34.98 13.30
N VAL A 231 -11.81 36.05 13.02
CA VAL A 231 -12.94 36.04 12.09
C VAL A 231 -12.58 36.82 10.83
N LEU A 232 -12.78 36.24 9.65
CA LEU A 232 -12.60 36.90 8.36
C LEU A 232 -13.95 37.06 7.66
N ILE A 233 -14.28 38.28 7.22
CA ILE A 233 -15.50 38.59 6.47
C ILE A 233 -15.12 39.15 5.11
N GLY A 234 -15.46 38.40 4.07
CA GLY A 234 -15.24 38.73 2.66
C GLY A 234 -16.13 39.85 2.12
N PRO A 235 -15.81 40.39 0.94
CA PRO A 235 -16.56 41.46 0.32
C PRO A 235 -18.00 41.04 -0.05
N GLY A 236 -18.97 41.94 0.14
CA GLY A 236 -20.37 41.70 -0.18
C GLY A 236 -21.09 40.74 0.77
N ALA A 237 -20.42 40.23 1.81
CA ALA A 237 -21.05 39.38 2.80
C ALA A 237 -22.05 40.14 3.68
N GLN A 238 -23.14 39.48 4.05
CA GLN A 238 -24.21 40.03 4.90
C GLN A 238 -24.33 39.18 6.16
N VAL A 239 -24.17 39.81 7.34
CA VAL A 239 -24.31 39.15 8.63
C VAL A 239 -25.49 39.74 9.39
N GLY A 240 -26.47 38.89 9.70
CA GLY A 240 -27.71 39.21 10.40
C GLY A 240 -27.54 39.66 11.86
N SER A 241 -28.67 39.99 12.47
CA SER A 241 -28.81 40.38 13.87
C SER A 241 -28.65 39.19 14.81
N GLY A 242 -28.20 39.42 16.04
CA GLY A 242 -27.97 38.38 17.05
C GLY A 242 -26.92 37.29 16.76
N CYS A 243 -26.14 37.38 15.67
CA CYS A 243 -25.20 36.32 15.30
C CYS A 243 -23.98 36.25 16.23
N HIS A 244 -23.45 35.05 16.43
CA HIS A 244 -22.23 34.80 17.20
C HIS A 244 -21.23 34.02 16.34
N LEU A 245 -20.09 34.65 16.03
CA LEU A 245 -19.08 34.10 15.13
C LEU A 245 -17.77 33.91 15.88
N VAL A 246 -17.25 32.68 15.90
CA VAL A 246 -15.98 32.32 16.57
C VAL A 246 -15.07 31.54 15.63
N ASN A 247 -13.83 32.01 15.39
CA ASN A 247 -12.86 31.36 14.49
C ASN A 247 -13.44 31.00 13.11
N CYS A 248 -14.18 31.92 12.49
CA CYS A 248 -14.91 31.65 11.24
C CYS A 248 -14.34 32.42 10.05
N VAL A 249 -14.34 31.79 8.89
CA VAL A 249 -14.04 32.44 7.60
C VAL A 249 -15.30 32.52 6.76
N ILE A 250 -15.72 33.73 6.42
CA ILE A 250 -16.87 34.03 5.58
C ILE A 250 -16.38 34.56 4.23
N GLY A 251 -16.64 33.80 3.17
CA GLY A 251 -16.30 34.14 1.79
C GLY A 251 -17.10 35.32 1.22
N SER A 252 -16.81 35.65 -0.03
CA SER A 252 -17.46 36.76 -0.75
C SER A 252 -18.94 36.47 -1.03
N ASN A 253 -19.79 37.49 -0.93
CA ASN A 253 -21.24 37.42 -1.20
C ASN A 253 -22.01 36.37 -0.38
N CYS A 254 -21.47 35.93 0.76
CA CYS A 254 -22.18 35.02 1.64
C CYS A 254 -23.27 35.75 2.43
N ARG A 255 -24.36 35.05 2.76
CA ARG A 255 -25.45 35.58 3.59
C ARG A 255 -25.58 34.72 4.84
N VAL A 256 -25.55 35.35 6.01
CA VAL A 256 -25.75 34.70 7.31
C VAL A 256 -27.00 35.31 7.94
N GLY A 257 -28.02 34.49 8.18
CA GLY A 257 -29.31 34.85 8.76
C GLY A 257 -29.23 35.25 10.23
N ASP A 258 -30.37 35.65 10.79
CA ASP A 258 -30.44 36.18 12.15
C ASP A 258 -30.27 35.07 13.21
N ARG A 259 -29.71 35.42 14.37
CA ARG A 259 -29.53 34.56 15.57
C ARG A 259 -28.70 33.29 15.34
N THR A 260 -27.93 33.25 14.26
CA THR A 260 -27.08 32.11 13.89
C THR A 260 -25.77 32.07 14.69
N ARG A 261 -25.36 30.87 15.11
CA ARG A 261 -24.08 30.61 15.81
C ARG A 261 -23.16 29.81 14.89
N LEU A 262 -21.98 30.36 14.60
CA LEU A 262 -20.93 29.70 13.82
C LEU A 262 -19.67 29.57 14.68
N SER A 263 -19.15 28.36 14.82
CA SER A 263 -17.89 28.08 15.52
C SER A 263 -16.95 27.22 14.66
N ASP A 264 -15.71 27.68 14.46
CA ASP A 264 -14.70 26.98 13.65
C ASP A 264 -15.21 26.60 12.22
N CYS A 265 -16.00 27.48 11.59
CA CYS A 265 -16.65 27.23 10.30
C CYS A 265 -15.96 27.96 9.14
N TYR A 266 -15.96 27.31 7.96
CA TYR A 266 -15.39 27.85 6.73
C TYR A 266 -16.48 27.93 5.66
N LEU A 267 -16.84 29.14 5.26
CA LEU A 267 -17.85 29.41 4.26
C LEU A 267 -17.19 29.94 2.99
N TRP A 268 -17.32 29.21 1.90
CA TRP A 268 -16.84 29.61 0.59
C TRP A 268 -17.80 30.59 -0.09
N PRO A 269 -17.35 31.30 -1.15
CA PRO A 269 -18.15 32.34 -1.79
C PRO A 269 -19.55 31.88 -2.23
N GLY A 270 -20.55 32.73 -1.95
CA GLY A 270 -21.96 32.49 -2.32
C GLY A 270 -22.72 31.56 -1.38
N ALA A 271 -22.13 31.10 -0.27
CA ALA A 271 -22.83 30.29 0.72
C ALA A 271 -23.93 31.10 1.44
N VAL A 272 -25.10 30.49 1.64
CA VAL A 272 -26.24 31.09 2.34
C VAL A 272 -26.58 30.24 3.55
N VAL A 273 -26.50 30.83 4.73
CA VAL A 273 -26.95 30.24 6.00
C VAL A 273 -28.16 31.04 6.44
N SER A 274 -29.28 30.36 6.69
CA SER A 274 -30.54 30.99 7.08
C SER A 274 -30.55 31.31 8.58
N SER A 275 -31.72 31.63 9.15
CA SER A 275 -31.81 32.08 10.54
C SER A 275 -31.83 30.91 11.52
N ASP A 276 -31.49 31.20 12.78
CA ASP A 276 -31.56 30.26 13.91
C ASP A 276 -30.73 28.97 13.72
N CYS A 277 -29.67 29.04 12.92
CA CYS A 277 -28.79 27.90 12.65
C CYS A 277 -27.66 27.78 13.69
N ASN A 278 -27.23 26.55 13.98
CA ASN A 278 -26.05 26.28 14.82
C ASN A 278 -25.07 25.39 14.05
N ILE A 279 -23.94 25.96 13.64
CA ILE A 279 -22.95 25.26 12.83
C ILE A 279 -21.62 25.26 13.58
N SER A 280 -21.04 24.07 13.76
CA SER A 280 -19.73 23.89 14.38
C SER A 280 -18.81 23.05 13.51
N ARG A 281 -17.54 23.45 13.40
CA ARG A 281 -16.46 22.74 12.70
C ARG A 281 -16.87 22.19 11.33
N SER A 282 -17.47 23.02 10.50
CA SER A 282 -18.04 22.60 9.21
C SER A 282 -17.50 23.42 8.04
N LEU A 283 -17.45 22.80 6.86
CA LEU A 283 -17.08 23.43 5.60
C LEU A 283 -18.31 23.55 4.70
N LEU A 284 -18.62 24.78 4.29
CA LEU A 284 -19.67 25.11 3.35
C LEU A 284 -19.03 25.55 2.03
N CYS A 285 -19.10 24.73 0.99
CA CYS A 285 -18.53 25.04 -0.32
C CYS A 285 -19.36 26.10 -1.09
N HIS A 286 -18.93 26.43 -2.31
CA HIS A 286 -19.55 27.46 -3.14
C HIS A 286 -21.06 27.21 -3.34
N ASN A 287 -21.85 28.27 -3.21
CA ASN A 287 -23.30 28.26 -3.42
C ASN A 287 -24.08 27.21 -2.57
N SER A 288 -23.51 26.73 -1.46
CA SER A 288 -24.25 25.88 -0.54
C SER A 288 -25.28 26.68 0.25
N THR A 289 -26.44 26.09 0.50
CA THR A 289 -27.55 26.73 1.21
C THR A 289 -27.99 25.88 2.40
N VAL A 290 -28.05 26.47 3.58
CA VAL A 290 -28.55 25.85 4.82
C VAL A 290 -29.80 26.61 5.23
N LEU A 291 -30.93 25.90 5.31
CA LEU A 291 -32.24 26.48 5.64
C LEU A 291 -32.44 26.62 7.16
N ASP A 292 -33.54 27.26 7.55
CA ASP A 292 -33.79 27.69 8.93
C ASP A 292 -33.83 26.52 9.93
N ASP A 293 -33.50 26.81 11.19
CA ASP A 293 -33.47 25.86 12.33
C ASP A 293 -32.55 24.64 12.14
N SER A 294 -31.55 24.72 11.27
CA SER A 294 -30.61 23.62 11.03
C SER A 294 -29.44 23.61 12.02
N GLN A 295 -29.07 22.42 12.48
CA GLN A 295 -27.93 22.16 13.35
C GLN A 295 -26.93 21.26 12.64
N LEU A 296 -25.75 21.81 12.33
CA LEU A 296 -24.64 21.06 11.75
C LEU A 296 -23.56 20.94 12.82
N THR A 297 -23.41 19.77 13.40
CA THR A 297 -22.49 19.52 14.52
C THR A 297 -21.32 18.67 14.10
N ASP A 298 -20.10 19.21 14.29
CA ASP A 298 -18.79 18.57 14.10
C ASP A 298 -18.55 17.90 12.73
N ARG A 299 -17.59 18.44 11.97
CA ARG A 299 -17.00 17.85 10.75
C ARG A 299 -17.97 17.67 9.57
N CYS A 300 -19.01 18.48 9.46
CA CYS A 300 -19.88 18.44 8.29
C CYS A 300 -19.21 19.12 7.08
N VAL A 301 -19.27 18.47 5.91
CA VAL A 301 -18.79 19.04 4.63
C VAL A 301 -19.93 19.09 3.64
N LEU A 302 -20.35 20.31 3.28
CA LEU A 302 -21.30 20.55 2.20
C LEU A 302 -20.54 20.88 0.92
N THR A 303 -20.70 20.07 -0.11
CA THR A 303 -20.09 20.35 -1.43
C THR A 303 -20.85 21.43 -2.22
N HIS A 304 -20.38 21.71 -3.44
CA HIS A 304 -20.87 22.82 -4.26
C HIS A 304 -22.37 22.69 -4.58
N GLY A 305 -23.18 23.71 -4.23
CA GLY A 305 -24.60 23.76 -4.60
C GLY A 305 -25.53 22.88 -3.77
N VAL A 306 -25.05 22.33 -2.66
CA VAL A 306 -25.86 21.54 -1.71
C VAL A 306 -26.83 22.45 -0.97
N ARG A 307 -28.09 22.03 -0.87
CA ARG A 307 -29.19 22.63 -0.14
C ARG A 307 -29.64 21.64 0.93
N VAL A 308 -29.51 22.05 2.19
CA VAL A 308 -29.99 21.32 3.36
C VAL A 308 -31.37 21.86 3.72
N GLY A 309 -32.32 20.96 3.98
CA GLY A 309 -33.69 21.27 4.37
C GLY A 309 -33.79 22.01 5.71
N PRO A 310 -34.95 22.58 6.06
CA PRO A 310 -35.16 23.22 7.36
C PRO A 310 -35.29 22.21 8.49
N SER A 311 -34.92 22.62 9.72
CA SER A 311 -35.04 21.83 10.97
C SER A 311 -34.26 20.51 10.96
N VAL A 312 -33.09 20.49 10.33
CA VAL A 312 -32.25 19.30 10.14
C VAL A 312 -31.12 19.27 11.15
N VAL A 313 -30.85 18.10 11.76
CA VAL A 313 -29.69 17.88 12.64
C VAL A 313 -28.73 16.90 11.96
N LEU A 314 -27.55 17.37 11.61
CA LEU A 314 -26.50 16.58 10.94
C LEU A 314 -25.26 16.52 11.81
N THR A 315 -24.73 15.32 12.00
CA THR A 315 -23.47 15.10 12.73
C THR A 315 -22.50 14.30 11.87
N ASN A 316 -21.27 14.79 11.71
CA ASN A 316 -20.19 14.11 10.98
C ASN A 316 -20.61 13.59 9.59
N CYS A 317 -21.41 14.37 8.86
CA CYS A 317 -21.95 13.99 7.55
C CYS A 317 -21.21 14.70 6.41
N ARG A 318 -20.90 13.95 5.36
CA ARG A 318 -20.46 14.49 4.06
C ARG A 318 -21.67 14.56 3.13
N LEU A 319 -22.02 15.74 2.66
CA LEU A 319 -23.16 15.94 1.77
C LEU A 319 -22.70 16.33 0.36
N ILE A 320 -23.12 15.53 -0.62
CA ILE A 320 -22.94 15.77 -2.06
C ILE A 320 -24.24 16.21 -2.71
N VAL A 321 -24.14 16.95 -3.81
CA VAL A 321 -25.32 17.19 -4.66
C VAL A 321 -25.70 15.88 -5.33
N ARG A 322 -26.98 15.53 -5.29
CA ARG A 322 -27.52 14.37 -6.02
C ARG A 322 -27.27 14.58 -7.52
N SER A 323 -26.31 13.85 -8.10
CA SER A 323 -26.17 13.77 -9.56
C SER A 323 -27.29 12.87 -10.08
N GLY A 324 -28.03 13.33 -11.10
CA GLY A 324 -29.19 12.61 -11.63
C GLY A 324 -28.83 11.39 -12.48
N ARG A 325 -28.04 10.43 -11.96
CA ARG A 325 -27.83 9.13 -12.62
C ARG A 325 -28.40 7.99 -11.78
N SER A 326 -29.24 7.21 -12.48
CA SER A 326 -29.96 5.97 -12.13
C SER A 326 -31.01 6.03 -11.02
N GLU A 327 -32.25 5.76 -11.42
CA GLU A 327 -33.44 5.53 -10.58
C GLU A 327 -33.45 4.14 -9.92
N ASP A 328 -32.34 3.39 -9.92
CA ASP A 328 -32.33 1.94 -9.62
C ASP A 328 -31.71 1.56 -8.25
N SER A 329 -31.41 2.51 -7.36
CA SER A 329 -30.99 2.23 -5.96
C SER A 329 -31.93 2.87 -4.94
N ALA A 330 -33.24 2.67 -5.13
CA ALA A 330 -34.31 3.35 -4.40
C ALA A 330 -34.84 2.64 -3.13
N SER A 331 -34.11 1.71 -2.51
CA SER A 331 -34.58 1.04 -1.28
C SER A 331 -34.02 1.64 0.02
N THR A 332 -32.82 2.23 0.02
CA THR A 332 -32.15 2.72 1.26
C THR A 332 -32.22 4.25 1.44
N ASP A 333 -32.79 4.99 0.47
CA ASP A 333 -32.71 6.45 0.37
C ASP A 333 -33.84 7.21 1.11
N GLU A 334 -34.92 6.55 1.53
CA GLU A 334 -36.09 7.22 2.13
C GLU A 334 -35.86 7.66 3.58
N GLU A 335 -35.04 6.95 4.37
CA GLU A 335 -34.70 7.36 5.75
C GLU A 335 -33.78 8.59 5.78
N VAL A 336 -32.85 8.68 4.83
CA VAL A 336 -31.90 9.80 4.72
C VAL A 336 -32.58 11.07 4.20
N LYS A 337 -33.57 10.95 3.30
CA LYS A 337 -34.43 12.08 2.87
C LYS A 337 -35.24 12.66 4.03
N GLN A 338 -35.71 11.83 4.95
CA GLN A 338 -36.39 12.31 6.16
C GLN A 338 -35.45 13.08 7.08
N GLN A 339 -34.17 12.71 7.13
CA GLN A 339 -33.14 13.40 7.91
C GLN A 339 -32.65 14.71 7.28
N LEU A 340 -32.67 14.84 5.95
CA LEU A 340 -32.17 16.02 5.23
C LEU A 340 -33.24 17.08 4.95
N GLY A 341 -34.51 16.81 5.25
CA GLY A 341 -35.64 17.74 5.12
C GLY A 341 -36.22 17.85 3.70
N LYS A 342 -37.48 18.29 3.63
CA LYS A 342 -38.36 18.21 2.43
C LYS A 342 -37.89 18.98 1.19
N ASP A 343 -37.00 19.97 1.36
CA ASP A 343 -36.47 20.82 0.27
C ASP A 343 -34.97 20.59 0.00
N SER A 344 -34.42 19.46 0.44
CA SER A 344 -33.00 19.15 0.25
C SER A 344 -32.72 18.57 -1.14
N ASN A 345 -31.60 19.00 -1.73
CA ASN A 345 -31.01 18.37 -2.93
C ASN A 345 -29.74 17.56 -2.58
N ALA A 346 -29.52 17.36 -1.28
CA ALA A 346 -28.36 16.72 -0.71
C ALA A 346 -28.53 15.20 -0.72
N ALA A 347 -27.44 14.49 -1.00
CA ALA A 347 -27.30 13.07 -0.71
C ALA A 347 -26.11 12.91 0.25
N VAL A 348 -26.23 11.99 1.21
CA VAL A 348 -25.08 11.63 2.05
C VAL A 348 -24.09 10.87 1.18
N TYR A 349 -22.85 11.35 1.13
CA TYR A 349 -21.77 10.60 0.52
C TYR A 349 -21.43 9.42 1.43
N LYS A 350 -21.86 8.23 1.04
CA LYS A 350 -21.27 6.99 1.54
C LYS A 350 -20.13 6.60 0.59
N SER A 351 -18.96 6.30 1.14
CA SER A 351 -17.91 5.67 0.34
C SER A 351 -18.43 4.32 -0.14
N ALA A 352 -18.18 3.96 -1.39
CA ALA A 352 -18.57 2.67 -1.96
C ALA A 352 -17.87 1.46 -1.31
N TYR A 353 -16.90 1.70 -0.41
CA TYR A 353 -16.10 0.66 0.23
C TYR A 353 -16.56 0.28 1.66
N SER A 354 -17.50 1.01 2.28
CA SER A 354 -17.95 0.68 3.64
C SER A 354 -19.02 -0.42 3.73
N ASP A 355 -19.67 -0.79 2.61
CA ASP A 355 -20.84 -1.69 2.61
C ASP A 355 -20.51 -3.14 2.18
N ARG A 356 -19.23 -3.54 2.03
CA ARG A 356 -18.88 -4.95 1.69
C ARG A 356 -18.66 -5.89 2.89
N ARG A 357 -18.97 -5.47 4.13
CA ARG A 357 -18.70 -6.33 5.30
C ARG A 357 -19.87 -7.13 5.85
N ASP A 358 -21.11 -6.88 5.42
CA ASP A 358 -22.26 -7.62 5.91
C ASP A 358 -23.29 -7.81 4.78
N GLU A 359 -23.10 -8.83 3.92
CA GLU A 359 -24.19 -9.62 3.31
C GLU A 359 -23.60 -10.75 2.45
N ALA A 360 -23.62 -11.96 3.00
CA ALA A 360 -23.45 -13.19 2.24
C ALA A 360 -24.69 -13.41 1.36
N GLY A 361 -24.50 -13.56 0.05
CA GLY A 361 -25.60 -13.79 -0.90
C GLY A 361 -25.15 -13.84 -2.35
N ASP A 362 -24.65 -15.00 -2.76
CA ASP A 362 -24.64 -15.60 -4.11
C ASP A 362 -25.24 -14.77 -5.27
N SER A 363 -24.41 -14.36 -6.24
CA SER A 363 -24.73 -14.46 -7.67
C SER A 363 -23.54 -14.10 -8.57
N ASP A 364 -23.25 -15.03 -9.48
CA ASP A 364 -22.32 -14.94 -10.61
C ASP A 364 -22.59 -13.74 -11.53
N ALA A 365 -21.56 -12.92 -11.79
CA ALA A 365 -21.46 -12.13 -13.01
C ALA A 365 -20.00 -11.74 -13.33
N ASP A 366 -19.49 -12.40 -14.37
CA ASP A 366 -18.29 -12.20 -15.17
C ASP A 366 -18.02 -10.73 -15.58
N SER A 367 -16.86 -10.19 -15.16
CA SER A 367 -16.07 -9.19 -15.90
C SER A 367 -14.68 -8.99 -15.25
N GLY A 368 -13.62 -9.11 -16.07
CA GLY A 368 -12.21 -9.36 -15.69
C GLY A 368 -11.41 -8.27 -14.97
N PRO A 369 -10.12 -8.53 -14.67
CA PRO A 369 -9.36 -7.78 -13.69
C PRO A 369 -8.60 -6.61 -14.35
N GLU A 370 -8.91 -5.38 -13.93
CA GLU A 370 -7.98 -4.26 -14.00
C GLU A 370 -7.44 -4.03 -12.58
N ASN A 371 -6.15 -4.28 -12.41
CA ASN A 371 -5.39 -4.07 -11.18
C ASN A 371 -5.33 -2.58 -10.84
N ASP A 372 -6.09 -2.15 -9.84
CA ASP A 372 -5.96 -0.86 -9.15
C ASP A 372 -5.82 -1.11 -7.63
N GLU A 373 -4.82 -1.89 -7.23
CA GLU A 373 -4.33 -1.94 -5.85
C GLU A 373 -3.46 -0.70 -5.60
N ASP A 374 -4.07 0.42 -5.18
CA ASP A 374 -3.44 1.51 -4.37
C ASP A 374 -4.30 2.78 -4.21
N SER A 375 -5.63 2.72 -4.27
CA SER A 375 -6.46 3.88 -3.93
C SER A 375 -6.77 3.95 -2.43
N VAL A 376 -5.81 4.42 -1.63
CA VAL A 376 -6.01 4.72 -0.21
C VAL A 376 -7.08 5.82 -0.07
N GLU A 377 -8.26 5.48 0.44
CA GLU A 377 -9.33 6.47 0.66
C GLU A 377 -8.92 7.47 1.75
N LEU A 378 -8.54 8.69 1.34
CA LEU A 378 -8.36 9.82 2.25
C LEU A 378 -9.75 10.25 2.76
N GLU A 379 -10.18 9.76 3.94
CA GLU A 379 -11.27 10.39 4.68
C GLU A 379 -11.02 11.90 4.76
N ILE A 380 -11.93 12.74 4.29
CA ILE A 380 -11.70 14.20 4.20
C ILE A 380 -11.32 14.81 5.56
N TRP A 381 -11.82 14.24 6.67
CA TRP A 381 -11.49 14.65 8.04
C TRP A 381 -10.54 13.70 8.78
N GLN A 382 -10.16 12.59 8.13
CA GLN A 382 -9.24 11.55 8.59
C GLN A 382 -9.24 11.40 10.10
N THR A 383 -10.31 10.75 10.59
CA THR A 383 -10.43 10.44 12.02
C THR A 383 -9.83 9.10 12.37
N THR A 384 -9.13 8.46 11.43
CA THR A 384 -8.36 7.24 11.70
C THR A 384 -7.03 7.61 12.37
N LEU A 385 -7.10 7.83 13.69
CA LEU A 385 -6.01 7.42 14.54
C LEU A 385 -5.80 5.91 14.36
N MET A 386 -4.69 5.54 13.73
CA MET A 386 -4.02 4.24 13.88
C MET A 386 -4.94 3.02 13.82
N ALA A 387 -5.34 2.64 12.62
CA ALA A 387 -5.66 1.25 12.32
C ALA A 387 -5.31 1.00 10.86
N ASP A 388 -4.27 0.19 10.67
CA ASP A 388 -4.07 -0.76 9.58
C ASP A 388 -4.46 -0.29 8.17
N ASN A 389 -3.43 0.08 7.39
CA ASN A 389 -3.21 -0.39 6.02
C ASN A 389 -1.97 0.30 5.47
N VAL A 390 -0.82 -0.30 5.76
CA VAL A 390 0.37 -0.20 4.93
C VAL A 390 0.71 -1.64 4.61
N GLU A 391 0.28 -2.11 3.45
CA GLU A 391 0.83 -3.32 2.84
C GLU A 391 2.31 -3.04 2.57
N TYR A 392 3.13 -3.45 3.53
CA TYR A 392 4.53 -3.65 3.31
C TYR A 392 4.67 -4.95 2.52
N LEU A 393 5.33 -4.85 1.37
CA LEU A 393 6.06 -5.96 0.76
C LEU A 393 6.81 -6.71 1.87
N SER A 394 6.26 -7.84 2.27
CA SER A 394 6.90 -8.80 3.16
C SER A 394 8.07 -9.40 2.41
N SER A 395 9.24 -8.79 2.56
CA SER A 395 10.47 -9.55 2.53
C SER A 395 10.44 -10.47 3.75
N GLU A 396 9.99 -11.70 3.52
CA GLU A 396 10.07 -12.79 4.49
C GLU A 396 11.55 -12.99 4.85
N SER A 397 11.95 -12.31 5.92
CA SER A 397 13.22 -12.51 6.60
C SER A 397 12.83 -13.16 7.92
N ASP A 398 12.69 -14.48 7.86
CA ASP A 398 12.26 -15.28 8.99
C ASP A 398 13.37 -15.28 10.05
N SER A 399 13.09 -14.63 11.17
CA SER A 399 13.94 -14.62 12.36
C SER A 399 13.31 -15.58 13.38
N SER A 400 13.64 -16.86 13.27
CA SER A 400 13.29 -17.85 14.29
C SER A 400 14.26 -17.75 15.46
N SER A 401 13.84 -17.09 16.54
CA SER A 401 14.43 -17.26 17.85
C SER A 401 13.79 -18.46 18.55
N GLU A 402 14.38 -19.64 18.41
CA GLU A 402 14.17 -20.73 19.36
C GLU A 402 15.52 -21.27 19.84
N ALA A 403 15.72 -21.17 21.15
CA ALA A 403 16.79 -21.85 21.84
C ALA A 403 16.40 -23.33 22.02
N GLY A 404 17.21 -24.23 21.46
CA GLY A 404 17.36 -25.59 21.99
C GLY A 404 16.70 -26.72 21.21
N ASN A 405 17.12 -26.97 19.98
CA ASN A 405 17.58 -28.30 19.52
C ASN A 405 18.17 -28.17 18.11
N GLU A 406 19.44 -28.52 17.95
CA GLU A 406 20.12 -28.51 16.66
C GLU A 406 19.53 -29.61 15.75
N VAL A 407 18.67 -29.22 14.81
CA VAL A 407 18.36 -29.97 13.59
C VAL A 407 19.22 -29.36 12.47
N PRO A 408 19.94 -30.16 11.67
CA PRO A 408 20.88 -29.63 10.68
C PRO A 408 20.19 -28.80 9.58
N PRO A 409 20.89 -27.82 8.96
CA PRO A 409 20.30 -26.81 8.04
C PRO A 409 19.80 -27.34 6.69
N ALA A 410 19.85 -28.65 6.45
CA ALA A 410 19.52 -29.23 5.14
C ALA A 410 18.02 -29.48 4.95
N GLU A 411 17.27 -29.76 6.02
CA GLU A 411 15.87 -30.20 5.91
C GLU A 411 14.90 -29.03 5.68
N VAL A 412 15.16 -27.85 6.25
CA VAL A 412 14.29 -26.67 6.11
C VAL A 412 14.26 -26.13 4.66
N GLY A 413 15.35 -26.29 3.90
CA GLY A 413 15.44 -25.86 2.51
C GLY A 413 14.69 -26.76 1.52
N GLU A 414 14.65 -28.08 1.78
CA GLU A 414 14.03 -29.03 0.86
C GLU A 414 12.49 -28.94 0.89
N ASP A 415 11.90 -28.69 2.05
CA ASP A 415 10.44 -28.54 2.16
C ASP A 415 9.94 -27.24 1.53
N HIS A 416 10.71 -26.15 1.63
CA HIS A 416 10.40 -24.90 0.92
C HIS A 416 10.56 -25.08 -0.59
N PHE A 417 11.59 -25.81 -1.03
CA PHE A 417 11.79 -26.14 -2.43
C PHE A 417 10.63 -27.00 -2.99
N LYS A 418 10.16 -28.00 -2.23
CA LYS A 418 9.00 -28.83 -2.61
C LYS A 418 7.72 -28.01 -2.77
N ARG A 419 7.46 -27.04 -1.87
CA ARG A 419 6.30 -26.14 -1.94
C ARG A 419 6.34 -25.25 -3.17
N GLU A 420 7.47 -24.57 -3.41
CA GLU A 420 7.66 -23.74 -4.61
C GLU A 420 7.50 -24.56 -5.90
N LEU A 421 8.04 -25.79 -5.92
CA LEU A 421 7.90 -26.69 -7.07
C LEU A 421 6.45 -27.13 -7.30
N LEU A 422 5.70 -27.39 -6.23
CA LEU A 422 4.27 -27.68 -6.30
C LEU A 422 3.50 -26.49 -6.89
N ASP A 423 3.82 -25.27 -6.46
CA ASP A 423 3.15 -24.04 -6.92
C ASP A 423 3.38 -23.81 -8.43
N VAL A 424 4.59 -24.07 -8.92
CA VAL A 424 4.88 -24.06 -10.37
C VAL A 424 4.02 -25.07 -11.12
N LEU A 425 3.91 -26.30 -10.62
CA LEU A 425 3.11 -27.34 -11.26
C LEU A 425 1.60 -27.01 -11.26
N GLN A 426 1.09 -26.42 -10.18
CA GLN A 426 -0.30 -25.99 -10.08
C GLN A 426 -0.62 -24.84 -11.04
N ARG A 427 0.24 -23.81 -11.09
CA ARG A 427 0.11 -22.71 -12.07
C ARG A 427 0.22 -23.23 -13.51
N ALA A 428 1.08 -24.22 -13.76
CA ALA A 428 1.20 -24.84 -15.06
C ALA A 428 -0.06 -25.60 -15.50
N GLU A 429 -0.76 -26.26 -14.57
CA GLU A 429 -2.02 -26.95 -14.86
C GLU A 429 -3.18 -25.97 -15.12
N GLN A 430 -3.30 -24.90 -14.32
CA GLN A 430 -4.38 -23.90 -14.44
C GLN A 430 -4.27 -23.10 -15.75
N ASP A 431 -3.08 -22.61 -16.08
CA ASP A 431 -2.87 -21.71 -17.21
C ASP A 431 -2.41 -22.42 -18.49
N LYS A 432 -2.21 -23.75 -18.44
CA LYS A 432 -1.69 -24.59 -19.54
C LYS A 432 -0.37 -24.06 -20.12
N HIS A 433 0.60 -23.79 -19.23
CA HIS A 433 1.91 -23.28 -19.60
C HIS A 433 2.66 -24.22 -20.55
N PRO A 434 3.40 -23.70 -21.55
CA PRO A 434 4.28 -24.51 -22.37
C PRO A 434 5.44 -25.08 -21.53
N VAL A 435 5.91 -26.27 -21.91
CA VAL A 435 6.94 -27.02 -21.18
C VAL A 435 8.25 -26.23 -21.05
N ASP A 436 8.61 -25.46 -22.07
CA ASP A 436 9.83 -24.64 -22.06
C ASP A 436 9.81 -23.57 -20.96
N THR A 437 8.65 -22.97 -20.68
CA THR A 437 8.50 -21.98 -19.59
C THR A 437 8.65 -22.66 -18.22
N MET A 438 8.04 -23.84 -18.05
CA MET A 438 8.18 -24.62 -16.81
C MET A 438 9.65 -24.99 -16.53
N VAL A 439 10.39 -25.39 -17.55
CA VAL A 439 11.82 -25.73 -17.42
C VAL A 439 12.63 -24.51 -16.96
N VAL A 440 12.33 -23.30 -17.45
CA VAL A 440 13.00 -22.07 -17.01
C VAL A 440 12.66 -21.74 -15.55
N GLU A 441 11.40 -21.88 -15.14
CA GLU A 441 10.99 -21.66 -13.74
C GLU A 441 11.67 -22.66 -12.79
N ILE A 442 11.61 -23.96 -13.11
CA ILE A 442 12.22 -25.02 -12.30
C ILE A 442 13.75 -24.83 -12.21
N ASN A 443 14.41 -24.46 -13.31
CA ASN A 443 15.85 -24.17 -13.28
C ASN A 443 16.16 -22.93 -12.45
N SER A 444 15.30 -21.90 -12.48
CA SER A 444 15.45 -20.71 -11.64
C SER A 444 15.35 -21.05 -10.16
N ILE A 445 14.38 -21.89 -9.78
CA ILE A 445 14.22 -22.39 -8.41
C ILE A 445 15.43 -23.24 -8.01
N LYS A 446 15.90 -24.15 -8.88
CA LYS A 446 17.12 -24.94 -8.64
C LYS A 446 18.32 -24.03 -8.32
N HIS A 447 18.48 -22.93 -9.06
CA HIS A 447 19.55 -21.97 -8.82
C HIS A 447 19.35 -21.15 -7.55
N ALA A 448 18.11 -20.78 -7.21
CA ALA A 448 17.78 -20.07 -5.98
C ALA A 448 18.13 -20.89 -4.73
N PHE A 449 17.79 -22.19 -4.73
CA PHE A 449 18.04 -23.11 -3.60
C PHE A 449 19.37 -23.88 -3.70
N CYS A 450 20.20 -23.62 -4.72
CA CYS A 450 21.47 -24.32 -4.97
C CYS A 450 21.37 -25.87 -4.99
N VAL A 451 20.27 -26.43 -5.51
CA VAL A 451 20.02 -27.88 -5.49
C VAL A 451 20.78 -28.59 -6.62
N HIS A 452 21.39 -29.74 -6.32
CA HIS A 452 22.08 -30.56 -7.32
C HIS A 452 21.10 -31.13 -8.36
N ILE A 453 21.55 -31.34 -9.60
CA ILE A 453 20.66 -31.79 -10.69
C ILE A 453 19.98 -33.13 -10.39
N ASP A 454 20.71 -34.08 -9.80
CA ASP A 454 20.15 -35.40 -9.46
C ASP A 454 19.14 -35.31 -8.31
N ARG A 455 19.35 -34.38 -7.37
CA ARG A 455 18.39 -34.12 -6.29
C ARG A 455 17.14 -33.43 -6.81
N LEU A 456 17.27 -32.50 -7.77
CA LEU A 456 16.14 -31.92 -8.49
C LEU A 456 15.33 -33.00 -9.21
N LYS A 457 15.99 -33.92 -9.95
CA LYS A 457 15.32 -35.04 -10.63
C LYS A 457 14.50 -35.87 -9.65
N ALA A 458 15.09 -36.21 -8.50
CA ALA A 458 14.42 -36.98 -7.45
C ALA A 458 13.20 -36.25 -6.88
N ILE A 459 13.36 -34.97 -6.52
CA ILE A 459 12.26 -34.17 -5.94
C ILE A 459 11.17 -33.93 -6.99
N LEU A 460 11.51 -33.66 -8.25
CA LEU A 460 10.55 -33.50 -9.34
C LEU A 460 9.72 -34.77 -9.54
N ALA A 461 10.36 -35.94 -9.60
CA ALA A 461 9.68 -37.22 -9.72
C ALA A 461 8.76 -37.47 -8.51
N TYR A 462 9.26 -37.22 -7.30
CA TYR A 462 8.49 -37.34 -6.06
C TYR A 462 7.24 -36.43 -6.06
N THR A 463 7.40 -35.14 -6.35
CA THR A 463 6.29 -34.18 -6.36
C THR A 463 5.27 -34.50 -7.44
N ILE A 464 5.69 -34.97 -8.63
CA ILE A 464 4.78 -35.39 -9.70
C ILE A 464 3.95 -36.61 -9.28
N LEU A 465 4.58 -37.61 -8.65
CA LEU A 465 3.90 -38.83 -8.20
C LEU A 465 2.88 -38.56 -7.09
N LEU A 466 3.16 -37.59 -6.21
CA LEU A 466 2.28 -37.20 -5.11
C LEU A 466 1.36 -36.03 -5.46
N TYR A 467 1.46 -35.46 -6.66
CA TYR A 467 0.71 -34.27 -7.04
C TYR A 467 -0.81 -34.39 -6.84
N PRO A 468 -1.49 -35.49 -7.21
CA PRO A 468 -2.93 -35.63 -6.99
C PRO A 468 -3.32 -35.58 -5.51
N LEU A 469 -2.46 -36.08 -4.62
CA LEU A 469 -2.68 -36.08 -3.18
C LEU A 469 -2.40 -34.70 -2.56
N LEU A 470 -1.33 -34.04 -3.00
CA LEU A 470 -0.93 -32.71 -2.52
C LEU A 470 -1.88 -31.60 -3.00
N LYS A 471 -2.56 -31.81 -4.12
CA LYS A 471 -3.60 -30.91 -4.64
C LYS A 471 -4.82 -30.86 -3.71
N CYS A 472 -5.27 -32.00 -3.20
CA CYS A 472 -6.43 -32.07 -2.30
C CYS A 472 -6.18 -31.40 -0.94
N GLU A 473 -4.94 -31.24 -0.49
CA GLU A 473 -4.63 -30.65 0.82
C GLU A 473 -4.75 -29.11 0.86
N LYS A 474 -4.68 -28.42 -0.28
CA LYS A 474 -4.80 -26.95 -0.30
C LYS A 474 -6.24 -26.45 -0.27
N ASP A 475 -7.21 -27.29 -0.63
CA ASP A 475 -8.63 -26.90 -0.67
C ASP A 475 -9.31 -27.03 0.71
N ASP A 476 -8.72 -27.77 1.66
CA ASP A 476 -9.34 -28.07 2.96
C ASP A 476 -8.44 -27.68 4.16
N GLU A 477 -8.55 -26.43 4.63
CA GLU A 477 -8.07 -26.01 5.97
C GLU A 477 -8.98 -26.53 7.12
N SER A 478 -9.69 -27.65 6.93
CA SER A 478 -10.50 -28.27 7.96
C SER A 478 -10.00 -29.68 8.27
N GLU A 479 -9.51 -29.87 9.51
CA GLU A 479 -8.84 -31.08 10.00
C GLU A 479 -9.73 -32.36 10.04
N ASP A 480 -10.94 -32.35 9.46
CA ASP A 480 -11.95 -33.39 9.63
C ASP A 480 -12.59 -33.83 8.30
N CYS A 481 -11.82 -34.21 7.28
CA CYS A 481 -12.35 -35.00 6.13
C CYS A 481 -11.25 -35.84 5.46
N GLN A 482 -11.02 -37.06 5.94
CA GLN A 482 -10.29 -38.07 5.15
C GLN A 482 -11.14 -38.46 3.95
N VAL A 483 -10.95 -37.79 2.81
CA VAL A 483 -11.53 -38.24 1.54
C VAL A 483 -10.90 -39.59 1.20
N GLU A 484 -11.65 -40.68 1.37
CA GLU A 484 -11.24 -42.02 0.92
C GLU A 484 -11.23 -42.05 -0.62
N ILE A 485 -10.14 -41.56 -1.23
CA ILE A 485 -9.92 -41.71 -2.67
C ILE A 485 -9.78 -43.21 -2.96
N THR A 486 -10.58 -43.73 -3.89
CA THR A 486 -10.47 -45.15 -4.26
C THR A 486 -9.15 -45.40 -5.00
N PRO A 487 -8.47 -46.55 -4.79
CA PRO A 487 -7.19 -46.84 -5.45
C PRO A 487 -7.25 -46.75 -6.99
N ALA A 488 -8.40 -47.08 -7.60
CA ALA A 488 -8.59 -47.00 -9.04
C ALA A 488 -8.63 -45.55 -9.57
N GLU A 489 -9.28 -44.65 -8.84
CA GLU A 489 -9.33 -43.22 -9.18
C GLU A 489 -7.95 -42.57 -9.01
N HIS A 490 -7.25 -42.92 -7.92
CA HIS A 490 -5.88 -42.44 -7.69
C HIS A 490 -4.92 -42.88 -8.81
N PHE A 491 -5.01 -44.12 -9.28
CA PHE A 491 -4.23 -44.58 -10.44
C PHE A 491 -4.55 -43.77 -11.71
N SER A 492 -5.82 -43.49 -11.98
CA SER A 492 -6.20 -42.69 -13.17
C SER A 492 -5.64 -41.27 -13.11
N GLN A 493 -5.71 -40.62 -11.94
CA GLN A 493 -5.19 -39.26 -11.76
C GLN A 493 -3.67 -39.19 -11.89
N VAL A 494 -2.94 -40.14 -11.29
CA VAL A 494 -1.48 -40.23 -11.43
C VAL A 494 -1.10 -40.50 -12.89
N LYS A 495 -1.85 -41.37 -13.58
CA LYS A 495 -1.63 -41.67 -15.00
C LYS A 495 -1.81 -40.42 -15.87
N ASP A 496 -2.88 -39.66 -15.65
CA ASP A 496 -3.16 -38.42 -16.38
C ASP A 496 -2.06 -37.36 -16.13
N CYS A 497 -1.58 -37.24 -14.88
CA CYS A 497 -0.45 -36.35 -14.54
C CYS A 497 0.84 -36.76 -15.26
N LEU A 498 1.14 -38.06 -15.30
CA LEU A 498 2.32 -38.60 -15.99
C LEU A 498 2.23 -38.41 -17.51
N GLU A 499 1.04 -38.54 -18.11
CA GLU A 499 0.85 -38.28 -19.54
C GLU A 499 1.02 -36.79 -19.87
N ASN A 500 0.44 -35.91 -19.06
CA ASN A 500 0.54 -34.46 -19.22
C ASN A 500 1.98 -33.95 -19.05
N TRP A 501 2.72 -34.51 -18.09
CA TRP A 501 4.09 -34.08 -17.77
C TRP A 501 5.18 -34.98 -18.33
N LYS A 502 4.84 -35.96 -19.18
CA LYS A 502 5.80 -36.79 -19.93
C LYS A 502 6.86 -35.96 -20.67
N PRO A 503 6.52 -34.83 -21.33
CA PRO A 503 7.54 -33.99 -21.99
C PRO A 503 8.54 -33.37 -21.01
N LEU A 504 8.07 -32.97 -19.82
CA LEU A 504 8.90 -32.39 -18.77
C LEU A 504 9.86 -33.42 -18.18
N LEU A 505 9.36 -34.63 -17.88
CA LEU A 505 10.18 -35.75 -17.43
C LEU A 505 11.24 -36.13 -18.47
N LYS A 506 10.88 -36.18 -19.76
CA LYS A 506 11.84 -36.46 -20.84
C LYS A 506 12.96 -35.41 -20.93
N HIS A 507 12.67 -34.14 -20.65
CA HIS A 507 13.67 -33.08 -20.64
C HIS A 507 14.69 -33.25 -19.50
N TYR A 508 14.24 -33.63 -18.28
CA TYR A 508 15.14 -33.78 -17.13
C TYR A 508 15.84 -35.14 -17.05
N PHE A 509 15.19 -36.22 -17.51
CA PHE A 509 15.71 -37.58 -17.48
C PHE A 509 16.29 -38.03 -18.82
N ASN A 510 16.56 -37.14 -19.79
CA ASN A 510 17.13 -37.48 -21.11
C ASN A 510 16.49 -38.72 -21.78
N GLY A 511 15.16 -38.86 -21.65
CA GLY A 511 14.43 -40.03 -22.16
C GLY A 511 14.73 -41.36 -21.45
N PHE A 512 15.20 -41.33 -20.20
CA PHE A 512 15.54 -42.49 -19.37
C PHE A 512 16.60 -43.42 -19.97
N SER A 513 17.47 -42.89 -20.83
CA SER A 513 18.49 -43.64 -21.57
C SER A 513 19.66 -44.16 -20.71
N SER A 514 19.74 -43.72 -19.44
CA SER A 514 20.75 -44.17 -18.48
C SER A 514 20.10 -44.96 -17.35
N GLN A 515 20.72 -46.08 -16.99
CA GLN A 515 20.31 -46.89 -15.84
C GLN A 515 20.26 -46.08 -14.54
N ASP A 516 21.17 -45.12 -14.36
CA ASP A 516 21.23 -44.26 -13.17
C ASP A 516 20.00 -43.34 -13.05
N GLU A 517 19.48 -42.85 -14.17
CA GLU A 517 18.32 -41.95 -14.19
C GLU A 517 17.02 -42.71 -13.88
N SER A 518 16.90 -43.92 -14.43
CA SER A 518 15.83 -44.86 -14.06
C SER A 518 15.87 -45.24 -12.58
N LEU A 519 17.07 -45.45 -12.02
CA LEU A 519 17.26 -45.73 -10.60
C LEU A 519 16.86 -44.55 -9.70
N ILE A 520 17.19 -43.32 -10.08
CA ILE A 520 16.77 -42.12 -9.34
C ILE A 520 15.23 -42.04 -9.29
N PHE A 521 14.57 -42.26 -10.42
CA PHE A 521 13.11 -42.24 -10.50
C PHE A 521 12.47 -43.34 -9.64
N LEU A 522 13.01 -44.57 -9.69
CA LEU A 522 12.51 -45.69 -8.88
C LEU A 522 12.71 -45.45 -7.38
N ARG A 523 13.82 -44.84 -6.96
CA ARG A 523 14.04 -44.44 -5.56
C ARG A 523 13.04 -43.37 -5.12
N SER A 524 12.75 -42.38 -5.96
CA SER A 524 11.73 -41.37 -5.65
C SER A 524 10.31 -41.95 -5.60
N PHE A 525 10.04 -42.98 -6.39
CA PHE A 525 8.80 -43.75 -6.32
C PHE A 525 8.70 -44.57 -5.02
N GLU A 526 9.81 -45.18 -4.57
CA GLU A 526 9.89 -45.86 -3.27
C GLU A 526 9.62 -44.89 -2.12
N ASP A 527 10.26 -43.71 -2.14
CA ASP A 527 10.07 -42.65 -1.14
C ASP A 527 8.60 -42.17 -1.12
N ALA A 528 8.01 -41.90 -2.29
CA ALA A 528 6.62 -41.48 -2.41
C ALA A 528 5.63 -42.54 -1.88
N CYS A 529 5.88 -43.82 -2.14
CA CYS A 529 5.06 -44.92 -1.62
C CYS A 529 5.19 -45.07 -0.11
N CYS A 530 6.38 -44.81 0.45
CA CYS A 530 6.65 -44.96 1.87
C CYS A 530 6.09 -43.82 2.72
N ASP A 531 6.12 -42.58 2.22
CA ASP A 531 5.67 -41.39 2.95
C ASP A 531 4.13 -41.30 3.08
N ARG A 532 3.38 -41.74 2.06
CA ARG A 532 1.89 -41.69 2.03
C ARG A 532 1.30 -43.07 1.65
N PRO A 533 1.17 -44.00 2.60
CA PRO A 533 1.16 -45.45 2.32
C PRO A 533 -0.16 -46.07 1.82
N GLN A 534 -1.35 -45.47 1.97
CA GLN A 534 -2.59 -46.24 1.75
C GLN A 534 -3.10 -46.37 0.30
N PRO A 535 -3.21 -45.29 -0.51
CA PRO A 535 -3.69 -45.40 -1.89
C PRO A 535 -2.57 -45.74 -2.89
N LEU A 536 -1.38 -45.15 -2.74
CA LEU A 536 -0.28 -45.32 -3.69
C LEU A 536 0.35 -46.72 -3.62
N MET A 537 0.55 -47.26 -2.40
CA MET A 537 1.14 -48.60 -2.22
C MET A 537 0.24 -49.71 -2.80
N LYS A 538 -1.09 -49.56 -2.73
CA LYS A 538 -2.05 -50.50 -3.34
C LYS A 538 -2.04 -50.47 -4.87
N CYS A 539 -1.62 -49.36 -5.47
CA CYS A 539 -1.52 -49.17 -6.92
C CYS A 539 -0.11 -49.42 -7.46
N ALA A 540 0.87 -49.65 -6.58
CA ALA A 540 2.28 -49.67 -6.93
C ALA A 540 2.64 -50.70 -8.00
N LEU A 541 2.03 -51.89 -7.97
CA LEU A 541 2.25 -52.93 -8.99
C LEU A 541 1.76 -52.48 -10.37
N VAL A 542 0.60 -51.81 -10.44
CA VAL A 542 0.02 -51.34 -11.70
C VAL A 542 0.83 -50.15 -12.25
N LEU A 543 1.29 -49.26 -11.38
CA LEU A 543 2.16 -48.13 -11.73
C LEU A 543 3.52 -48.61 -12.24
N LEU A 544 4.15 -49.58 -11.57
CA LEU A 544 5.43 -50.12 -12.03
C LEU A 544 5.32 -50.81 -13.39
N ARG A 545 4.22 -51.54 -13.62
CA ARG A 545 3.93 -52.10 -14.94
C ARG A 545 3.73 -51.00 -15.99
N TYR A 546 3.05 -49.91 -15.64
CA TYR A 546 2.89 -48.76 -16.52
C TYR A 546 4.22 -48.08 -16.83
N PHE A 547 5.13 -47.96 -15.86
CA PHE A 547 6.48 -47.40 -16.10
C PHE A 547 7.29 -48.25 -17.08
N TYR A 548 7.17 -49.58 -16.99
CA TYR A 548 7.75 -50.51 -17.96
C TYR A 548 7.10 -50.37 -19.35
N ASP A 549 5.77 -50.40 -19.44
CA ASP A 549 5.02 -50.32 -20.71
C ASP A 549 5.19 -48.97 -21.44
N THR A 550 5.60 -47.91 -20.74
CA THR A 550 5.75 -46.54 -21.29
C THR A 550 7.20 -46.10 -21.54
N ASP A 551 8.16 -47.02 -21.41
CA ASP A 551 9.60 -46.80 -21.51
C ASP A 551 10.12 -45.72 -20.55
N LEU A 552 9.54 -45.63 -19.34
CA LEU A 552 10.03 -44.74 -18.28
C LEU A 552 11.12 -45.42 -17.42
N CYS A 553 11.14 -46.75 -17.35
CA CYS A 553 12.16 -47.49 -16.62
C CYS A 553 12.56 -48.75 -17.40
N GLU A 554 13.87 -48.95 -17.58
CA GLU A 554 14.40 -50.16 -18.19
C GLU A 554 14.30 -51.37 -17.24
N GLU A 555 14.19 -52.56 -17.81
CA GLU A 555 14.13 -53.83 -17.08
C GLU A 555 15.33 -54.03 -16.14
N ALA A 556 16.54 -53.76 -16.64
CA ALA A 556 17.77 -53.86 -15.87
C ALA A 556 17.77 -52.93 -14.65
N ALA A 557 17.17 -51.74 -14.77
CA ALA A 557 17.06 -50.77 -13.68
C ALA A 557 16.10 -51.25 -12.59
N ILE A 558 14.94 -51.82 -12.97
CA ILE A 558 13.95 -52.39 -12.04
C ILE A 558 14.54 -53.57 -11.26
N LEU A 559 15.27 -54.47 -11.94
CA LEU A 559 15.94 -55.60 -11.29
C LEU A 559 17.06 -55.12 -10.34
N SER A 560 17.85 -54.12 -10.75
CA SER A 560 18.88 -53.55 -9.88
C SER A 560 18.28 -52.86 -8.65
N TRP A 561 17.21 -52.08 -8.80
CA TRP A 561 16.51 -51.42 -7.69
C TRP A 561 15.98 -52.43 -6.67
N ASN A 562 15.38 -53.54 -7.13
CA ASN A 562 14.91 -54.59 -6.23
C ASN A 562 16.04 -55.31 -5.47
N SER A 563 17.25 -55.33 -6.03
CA SER A 563 18.43 -55.94 -5.39
C SER A 563 19.13 -55.05 -4.37
N GLU A 564 18.94 -53.72 -4.41
CA GLU A 564 19.49 -52.78 -3.43
C GLU A 564 18.80 -52.94 -2.07
N GLU A 565 19.45 -52.68 -0.93
CA GLU A 565 18.75 -52.61 0.35
C GLU A 565 17.91 -51.32 0.42
N GLY A 566 16.62 -51.44 0.73
CA GLY A 566 15.71 -50.29 0.77
C GLY A 566 16.12 -49.28 1.84
N SER A 567 16.09 -48.00 1.51
CA SER A 567 16.49 -46.92 2.43
C SER A 567 15.44 -46.62 3.50
N HIS A 568 14.19 -47.07 3.33
CA HIS A 568 13.06 -46.77 4.20
C HIS A 568 12.53 -48.02 4.94
N PRO A 569 12.07 -47.91 6.20
CA PRO A 569 11.55 -49.06 6.98
C PRO A 569 10.37 -49.80 6.34
N ASN A 570 9.56 -49.13 5.51
CA ASN A 570 8.39 -49.70 4.83
C ASN A 570 8.72 -50.26 3.43
N ALA A 571 9.97 -50.15 2.97
CA ALA A 571 10.40 -50.64 1.66
C ALA A 571 10.12 -52.15 1.48
N GLY A 572 10.14 -52.92 2.58
CA GLY A 572 9.83 -54.34 2.57
C GLY A 572 8.38 -54.64 2.15
N GLU A 573 7.41 -53.78 2.50
CA GLU A 573 6.00 -53.95 2.13
C GLU A 573 5.78 -53.68 0.64
N LEU A 574 6.39 -52.60 0.12
CA LEU A 574 6.37 -52.28 -1.31
C LEU A 574 6.93 -53.43 -2.17
N ARG A 575 8.05 -54.03 -1.74
CA ARG A 575 8.67 -55.16 -2.45
C ARG A 575 7.80 -56.41 -2.42
N GLN A 576 7.05 -56.65 -1.34
CA GLN A 576 6.08 -57.75 -1.30
C GLN A 576 4.90 -57.51 -2.27
N CYS A 577 4.42 -56.27 -2.37
CA CYS A 577 3.34 -55.92 -3.31
C CYS A 577 3.77 -56.08 -4.78
N VAL A 578 5.04 -55.79 -5.08
CA VAL A 578 5.59 -55.80 -6.44
C VAL A 578 6.20 -57.17 -6.82
N ALA A 579 6.44 -58.07 -5.87
CA ALA A 579 7.12 -59.36 -6.07
C ALA A 579 6.61 -60.18 -7.26
N ARG A 580 5.29 -60.15 -7.52
CA ARG A 580 4.68 -60.86 -8.64
C ARG A 580 5.10 -60.31 -10.02
N MET A 581 5.33 -59.00 -10.13
CA MET A 581 5.83 -58.37 -11.35
C MET A 581 7.33 -58.67 -11.55
N ILE A 582 8.12 -58.63 -10.47
CA ILE A 582 9.55 -58.93 -10.53
C ILE A 582 9.78 -60.38 -10.96
N GLN A 583 9.00 -61.32 -10.41
CA GLN A 583 9.06 -62.73 -10.83
C GLN A 583 8.73 -62.89 -12.32
N TRP A 584 7.71 -62.16 -12.81
CA TRP A 584 7.37 -62.17 -14.24
C TRP A 584 8.48 -61.61 -15.13
N LEU A 585 9.15 -60.51 -14.71
CA LEU A 585 10.28 -59.95 -15.45
C LEU A 585 11.47 -60.92 -15.48
N GLN A 586 11.78 -61.60 -14.37
CA GLN A 586 12.84 -62.61 -14.31
C GLN A 586 12.54 -63.81 -15.22
N GLU A 587 11.31 -64.32 -15.21
CA GLU A 587 10.90 -65.44 -16.07
C GLU A 587 10.89 -65.04 -17.56
N ALA A 588 10.50 -63.81 -17.89
CA ALA A 588 10.53 -63.29 -19.26
C ALA A 588 11.96 -63.08 -19.79
N SER A 589 12.90 -62.68 -18.92
CA SER A 589 14.31 -62.55 -19.28
C SER A 589 14.98 -63.91 -19.57
N GLU A 590 14.60 -64.95 -18.83
CA GLU A 590 15.12 -66.32 -19.00
C GLU A 590 14.61 -67.02 -20.29
N GLU A 591 13.47 -66.59 -20.85
CA GLU A 591 12.97 -67.08 -22.16
C GLU A 591 13.56 -66.34 -23.37
N SER A 592 14.24 -65.21 -23.14
CA SER A 592 14.78 -64.31 -24.17
C SER A 592 16.27 -64.52 -24.47
N ASP A 593 16.99 -65.18 -23.55
CA ASP A 593 18.37 -65.67 -23.69
C ASP A 593 18.41 -67.11 -24.25
#